data_AF-A0A0V0GFT3-F1
#
_entry.id   AF-A0A0V0GFT3-F1
#
_cell.length_a   1.000
_cell.length_b   1.000
_cell.length_c   1.000
_cell.angle_alpha   90.00
_cell.angle_beta   90.00
_cell.angle_gamma   90.00
#
_symmetry.space_group_name_H-M   'P 1'
#
loop_
_entity.id
_entity.type
_entity.pdbx_description
1 polymer ?
#
loop_
_entity_poly.entity_id
_entity_poly.type
_entity_poly.pdbx_seq_one_letter_code
_entity_poly.pdbx_strand_id
1 'polypeptide(L)' 'MRLEHRIEPTIQHYGCMVDLLGRAGRLEEALELIKGMPMEPNDVLWRSLLSACRVHQNVELGE' A
#
# COMPACT_ATOMS: atom_id res chain seq x y z
N MET A 1 0.26 11.42 -9.15
CA MET A 1 0.55 12.31 -7.99
C MET A 1 1.67 13.32 -8.26
N ARG A 2 2.94 12.92 -8.39
CA ARG A 2 4.04 13.88 -8.55
C ARG A 2 4.14 14.52 -9.95
N LEU A 3 4.03 13.71 -11.01
CA LEU A 3 4.15 14.19 -12.40
C LEU A 3 2.92 14.98 -12.86
N GLU A 4 1.75 14.70 -12.28
CA GLU A 4 0.47 15.23 -12.76
C GLU A 4 -0.05 16.40 -11.93
N HIS A 5 0.18 16.39 -10.62
CA HIS A 5 -0.35 17.41 -9.71
C HIS A 5 0.73 18.23 -8.98
N ARG A 6 2.02 17.95 -9.25
CA ARG A 6 3.17 18.59 -8.58
C ARG A 6 3.14 18.46 -7.05
N ILE A 7 2.46 17.44 -6.54
CA ILE A 7 2.40 17.11 -5.11
C ILE A 7 3.44 16.02 -4.85
N GLU A 8 4.37 16.29 -3.94
CA GLU A 8 5.27 15.25 -3.43
C GLU A 8 4.48 14.35 -2.48
N PRO A 9 4.32 13.04 -2.80
CA PRO A 9 3.58 12.13 -1.93
C PRO A 9 4.27 12.02 -0.57
N THR A 10 3.45 12.00 0.48
CA THR A 10 3.93 11.78 1.85
C THR A 10 3.59 10.36 2.26
N ILE A 11 4.14 9.90 3.39
CA ILE A 11 3.82 8.58 3.92
C ILE A 11 2.33 8.38 4.18
N GLN A 12 1.60 9.44 4.54
CA GLN A 12 0.13 9.41 4.70
C GLN A 12 -0.58 9.19 3.35
N HIS A 13 -0.12 9.83 2.27
CA HIS A 13 -0.69 9.62 0.94
C HIS A 13 -0.50 8.16 0.48
N TYR A 14 0.68 7.59 0.70
CA TYR A 14 0.91 6.17 0.44
C TYR A 14 0.03 5.27 1.30
N GLY A 15 -0.12 5.58 2.59
CA GLY A 15 -1.03 4.86 3.48
C GLY A 15 -2.47 4.83 2.96
N CYS A 16 -3.01 5.97 2.52
CA CYS A 16 -4.33 6.03 1.90
C CYS A 16 -4.43 5.15 0.64
N MET A 17 -3.41 5.20 -0.23
CA MET A 17 -3.41 4.40 -1.45
C MET A 17 -3.32 2.89 -1.18
N VAL A 18 -2.50 2.48 -0.20
CA VAL A 18 -2.40 1.08 0.25
C VAL A 18 -3.73 0.59 0.83
N ASP A 19 -4.40 1.38 1.67
CA ASP A 19 -5.73 1.03 2.20
C ASP A 19 -6.77 0.88 1.07
N LEU A 20 -6.79 1.81 0.10
CA LEU A 20 -7.70 1.76 -1.04
C LEU A 20 -7.46 0.52 -1.93
N LEU A 21 -6.20 0.26 -2.29
CA LEU A 21 -5.84 -0.92 -3.09
C LEU A 21 -6.14 -2.22 -2.34
N GLY A 22 -5.81 -2.26 -1.05
CA GLY A 22 -6.08 -3.38 -0.16
C GLY A 22 -7.58 -3.71 -0.08
N ARG A 23 -8.45 -2.71 0.15
CA ARG A 23 -9.91 -2.88 0.17
C ARG A 23 -10.49 -3.32 -1.18
N ALA A 24 -9.83 -2.97 -2.28
CA ALA A 24 -10.20 -3.39 -3.62
C ALA A 24 -9.71 -4.81 -3.97
N GLY A 25 -8.98 -5.49 -3.06
CA GLY A 25 -8.36 -6.78 -3.32
C GLY A 25 -7.16 -6.74 -4.27
N ARG A 26 -6.61 -5.54 -4.55
CA ARG A 26 -5.47 -5.32 -5.44
C ARG A 26 -4.17 -5.39 -4.64
N LEU A 27 -3.90 -6.55 -4.06
CA LEU A 27 -2.84 -6.74 -3.05
C LEU A 27 -1.44 -6.63 -3.64
N GLU A 28 -1.23 -7.16 -4.85
CA GLU A 28 0.04 -7.09 -5.56
C GLU A 28 0.41 -5.64 -5.85
N GLU A 29 -0.56 -4.83 -6.30
CA GLU A 29 -0.35 -3.41 -6.58
C GLU A 29 -0.13 -2.60 -5.30
N ALA A 30 -0.80 -2.96 -4.20
CA ALA A 30 -0.51 -2.37 -2.90
C ALA A 30 0.92 -2.68 -2.45
N LEU A 31 1.40 -3.91 -2.66
CA LEU A 31 2.77 -4.31 -2.34
C LEU A 31 3.81 -3.61 -3.23
N GLU A 32 3.57 -3.55 -4.54
CA GLU A 32 4.41 -2.82 -5.49
C GLU A 32 4.49 -1.34 -5.13
N LEU A 33 3.37 -0.74 -4.73
CA LEU A 33 3.33 0.65 -4.29
C LEU A 33 4.21 0.87 -3.05
N ILE A 34 4.16 -0.02 -2.06
CA ILE A 34 5.01 0.05 -0.86
C ILE A 34 6.49 -0.09 -1.25
N LYS A 35 6.83 -1.06 -2.10
CA LYS A 35 8.22 -1.30 -2.54
C LYS A 35 8.78 -0.16 -3.41
N GLY A 36 7.92 0.55 -4.14
CA GLY A 36 8.29 1.67 -5.00
C GLY A 36 8.35 3.02 -4.29
N MET A 37 8.16 3.07 -2.97
CA MET A 37 8.21 4.32 -2.21
C MET A 37 9.63 4.94 -2.23
N PRO A 38 9.75 6.26 -2.40
CA PRO A 38 11.04 6.95 -2.31
C PRO A 38 11.53 7.15 -0.87
N MET A 39 10.75 6.72 0.12
CA MET A 39 11.06 6.76 1.54
C MET A 39 10.80 5.39 2.18
N GLU A 40 11.34 5.19 3.38
CA GLU A 40 11.12 3.98 4.15
C GLU A 40 9.63 3.81 4.52
N PRO A 41 9.00 2.67 4.18
CA PRO A 41 7.65 2.36 4.62
C PRO A 41 7.59 2.16 6.13
N ASN A 42 6.51 2.60 6.77
CA ASN A 42 6.31 2.38 8.21
C ASN A 42 5.45 1.14 8.48
N ASP A 43 5.43 0.71 9.75
CA ASP A 43 4.64 -0.43 10.23
C ASP A 43 3.14 -0.32 9.96
N VAL A 44 2.61 0.90 9.77
CA VAL A 44 1.19 1.11 9.50
C VAL A 44 0.84 0.67 8.08
N LEU A 45 1.71 0.94 7.10
CA LEU A 45 1.50 0.49 5.71
C LEU A 45 1.51 -1.04 5.62
N TRP A 46 2.50 -1.68 6.26
CA TRP A 46 2.57 -3.15 6.30
C TRP A 46 1.37 -3.78 7.01
N ARG A 47 0.95 -3.22 8.14
CA ARG A 47 -0.26 -3.69 8.84
C ARG A 47 -1.52 -3.54 7.99
N SER A 48 -1.63 -2.47 7.21
CA SER A 48 -2.76 -2.23 6.31
C SER A 48 -2.81 -3.28 5.20
N LEU A 49 -1.66 -3.54 4.56
CA LEU A 49 -1.54 -4.60 3.55
C LEU A 49 -1.86 -5.99 4.13
N LEU A 50 -1.27 -6.34 5.27
CA LEU A 50 -1.50 -7.63 5.93
C LEU A 50 -2.98 -7.84 6.28
N SER A 51 -3.64 -6.79 6.79
CA SER A 51 -5.08 -6.84 7.07
C SER A 51 -5.88 -7.10 5.80
N ALA A 52 -5.50 -6.51 4.67
CA ALA A 52 -6.14 -6.75 3.39
C ALA A 52 -5.89 -8.18 2.87
N CYS A 53 -4.66 -8.70 2.96
CA CYS A 53 -4.33 -10.09 2.60
C CYS A 53 -5.22 -11.09 3.36
N ARG A 54 -5.41 -10.87 4.68
CA ARG A 54 -6.29 -11.68 5.51
C ARG A 54 -7.75 -11.64 5.03
N VAL A 55 -8.27 -10.46 4.69
CA VAL A 55 -9.66 -10.28 4.22
C VAL A 55 -9.89 -10.97 2.88
N HIS A 56 -8.92 -10.89 1.97
CA HIS A 56 -9.00 -11.46 0.63
C HIS A 56 -8.46 -12.90 0.52
N GLN A 57 -8.11 -13.53 1.65
CA GLN A 57 -7.59 -14.90 1.73
C GLN A 57 -6.32 -15.15 0.88
N ASN A 58 -5.52 -14.11 0.65
CA ASN A 58 -4.23 -14.24 -0.04
C ASN A 58 -3.15 -14.56 0.99
N VAL A 59 -2.96 -15.86 1.23
CA VAL A 59 -2.01 -16.37 2.24
C VAL A 59 -0.56 -16.21 1.77
N GLU A 60 -0.30 -16.37 0.48
CA GLU A 60 1.05 -16.26 -0.10
C GLU A 60 1.68 -14.87 0.14
N LEU A 61 0.86 -13.81 0.08
CA LEU A 61 1.30 -12.44 0.33
C LEU A 61 1.22 -12.05 1.83
N GLY A 62 0.60 -12.89 2.67
CA GLY A 62 0.37 -12.63 4.09
C GLY A 62 1.24 -13.43 5.06
N GLU A 63 2.06 -14.36 4.57
CA GLU A 63 3.10 -15.09 5.33
C GLU A 63 4.40 -14.27 5.45
#